data_AF-A0A6A0A6N8-F1
#
_entry.id   AF-A0A6A0A6N8-F1
#
_cell.length_a   1.000
_cell.length_b   1.000
_cell.length_c   1.000
_cell.angle_alpha   90.00
_cell.angle_beta   90.00
_cell.angle_gamma   90.00
#
_symmetry.space_group_name_H-M   'P 1'
#
loop_
_entity.id
_entity.type
_entity.pdbx_description
1 polymer ?
#
loop_
_entity_poly.entity_id
_entity_poly.type
_entity_poly.pdbx_seq_one_letter_code
_entity_poly.pdbx_strand_id
1 'polypeptide(L)'
;MPASQPAWWLPPHAACAKYHSGLKGPADPTFTQTFTSVYTDKSLMVPWYAVLGNHDYGELDSKQLRLCSSPTFSSCPAGCCYSPSWQTNMSHLDWRWNAHQGAWRRSFGDGLLDIVFVDTTPFLTKSPVCSQQGGISSQDQAGQAKAVQALMRNSTARWKVVVGHHPVRSYGEHCKGGKGGDCVDMQWLRPIMAEHQAAAYFSGHEHDLQLIKSKATASPPDPVYYVVSGAGSDIRDHDFSNW
;
A
#
# COMPACT_ATOMS: atom_id res chain seq x y z
N MET A 1 -11.55 22.49 24.27
CA MET A 1 -11.92 21.33 23.44
C MET A 1 -10.74 21.05 22.53
N PRO A 2 -10.05 19.90 22.61
CA PRO A 2 -8.90 19.70 21.73
C PRO A 2 -9.42 19.45 20.31
N ALA A 3 -8.98 20.31 19.40
CA ALA A 3 -9.27 20.24 17.98
C ALA A 3 -8.89 18.86 17.42
N SER A 4 -9.77 18.32 16.58
CA SER A 4 -9.54 17.15 15.75
C SER A 4 -8.17 17.23 15.07
N GLN A 5 -7.30 16.28 15.38
CA GLN A 5 -6.00 16.09 14.73
C GLN A 5 -6.24 15.87 13.22
N PRO A 6 -5.67 16.69 12.32
CA PRO A 6 -5.67 16.36 10.91
C PRO A 6 -4.78 15.12 10.70
N ALA A 7 -5.38 13.99 10.33
CA ALA A 7 -4.63 12.82 9.89
C ALA A 7 -4.15 13.10 8.46
N TRP A 8 -2.83 13.23 8.30
CA TRP A 8 -2.21 13.38 6.99
C TRP A 8 -1.88 11.99 6.45
N TRP A 9 -2.47 11.69 5.30
CA TRP A 9 -2.28 10.46 4.55
C TRP A 9 -0.96 10.53 3.81
N LEU A 10 -0.20 9.44 3.87
CA LEU A 10 0.75 9.20 2.81
C LEU A 10 0.06 8.46 1.67
N PRO A 11 0.21 8.93 0.43
CA PRO A 11 0.09 8.01 -0.69
C PRO A 11 1.03 6.82 -0.44
N PRO A 12 0.71 5.60 -0.88
CA PRO A 12 1.51 4.39 -0.66
C PRO A 12 2.99 4.50 -1.08
N HIS A 13 3.38 5.57 -1.77
CA HIS A 13 4.74 5.85 -2.23
C HIS A 13 5.58 6.81 -1.39
N ALA A 14 5.04 7.50 -0.39
CA ALA A 14 5.94 8.23 0.51
C ALA A 14 6.72 7.30 1.46
N ALA A 15 6.35 6.00 1.47
CA ALA A 15 7.17 4.89 1.91
C ALA A 15 8.12 4.34 0.82
N CYS A 16 8.10 4.87 -0.42
CA CYS A 16 8.92 4.46 -1.56
C CYS A 16 10.04 5.46 -1.90
N ALA A 17 10.67 6.14 -0.94
CA ALA A 17 11.93 6.84 -1.18
C ALA A 17 13.09 5.89 -1.55
N LYS A 18 13.31 5.59 -2.84
CA LYS A 18 14.46 4.80 -3.37
C LYS A 18 14.72 3.49 -2.60
N TYR A 19 13.66 2.76 -2.26
CA TYR A 19 13.76 1.49 -1.58
C TYR A 19 13.90 0.38 -2.60
N HIS A 20 15.06 -0.25 -2.65
CA HIS A 20 15.17 -1.40 -3.53
C HIS A 20 14.40 -2.62 -2.95
N SER A 21 14.30 -2.80 -1.61
CA SER A 21 13.60 -3.98 -1.01
C SER A 21 13.15 -3.87 0.46
N GLY A 22 12.79 -2.68 0.96
CA GLY A 22 12.32 -2.50 2.35
C GLY A 22 13.45 -2.48 3.40
N LEU A 23 13.11 -2.56 4.70
CA LEU A 23 14.12 -2.56 5.79
C LEU A 23 14.68 -3.95 6.06
N LYS A 24 15.88 -4.00 6.64
CA LYS A 24 16.67 -5.22 6.90
C LYS A 24 16.66 -5.66 8.36
N GLY A 25 16.01 -4.90 9.23
CA GLY A 25 15.98 -5.17 10.66
C GLY A 25 15.27 -4.09 11.48
N PRO A 26 15.09 -4.32 12.78
CA PRO A 26 14.35 -3.43 13.68
C PRO A 26 15.07 -2.11 14.01
N ALA A 27 16.35 -1.97 13.63
CA ALA A 27 17.16 -0.76 13.83
C ALA A 27 17.83 -0.32 12.52
N ASP A 28 17.24 -0.67 11.38
CA ASP A 28 17.78 -0.27 10.08
C ASP A 28 17.78 1.27 9.95
N PRO A 29 18.96 1.90 9.78
CA PRO A 29 19.06 3.36 9.73
C PRO A 29 18.31 3.97 8.55
N THR A 30 17.99 3.16 7.52
CA THR A 30 17.21 3.59 6.36
C THR A 30 15.91 4.23 6.80
N PHE A 31 15.17 3.66 7.77
CA PHE A 31 13.91 4.24 8.26
C PHE A 31 14.08 5.68 8.74
N THR A 32 15.11 5.94 9.55
CA THR A 32 15.39 7.30 10.04
C THR A 32 15.79 8.23 8.90
N GLN A 33 16.56 7.74 7.93
CA GLN A 33 17.07 8.53 6.81
C GLN A 33 15.98 8.93 5.81
N THR A 34 14.96 8.10 5.62
CA THR A 34 13.95 8.26 4.57
C THR A 34 12.59 8.72 5.10
N PHE A 35 12.29 8.51 6.38
CA PHE A 35 11.05 8.95 7.01
C PHE A 35 11.30 10.02 8.07
N THR A 36 11.97 9.65 9.17
CA THR A 36 12.09 10.51 10.37
C THR A 36 12.79 11.83 10.07
N SER A 37 13.92 11.77 9.36
CA SER A 37 14.75 12.94 9.05
C SER A 37 14.25 13.74 7.84
N VAL A 38 13.33 13.18 7.05
CA VAL A 38 12.76 13.83 5.86
C VAL A 38 11.55 14.67 6.27
N TYR A 39 10.59 14.08 6.97
CA TYR A 39 9.32 14.73 7.30
C TYR A 39 9.39 15.43 8.66
N THR A 40 10.23 16.46 8.80
CA THR A 40 10.55 17.11 10.09
C THR A 40 9.76 18.39 10.38
N ASP A 41 8.97 18.88 9.43
CA ASP A 41 8.17 20.08 9.63
C ASP A 41 7.15 19.90 10.76
N LYS A 42 6.88 20.96 11.53
CA LYS A 42 5.94 20.91 12.67
C LYS A 42 4.54 20.48 12.25
N SER A 43 4.11 20.84 11.04
CA SER A 43 2.81 20.45 10.49
C SER A 43 2.68 18.95 10.21
N LEU A 44 3.81 18.24 10.12
CA LEU A 44 3.90 16.80 9.84
C LEU A 44 4.04 15.93 11.09
N MET A 45 4.00 16.56 12.28
CA MET A 45 4.06 15.88 13.59
C MET A 45 2.67 15.34 14.00
N VAL A 46 2.09 14.53 13.12
CA VAL A 46 0.80 13.85 13.28
C VAL A 46 1.00 12.33 13.14
N PRO A 47 0.00 11.48 13.40
CA PRO A 47 0.04 10.07 13.02
C PRO A 47 0.00 9.88 11.49
N TRP A 48 0.81 8.96 11.00
CA TRP A 48 0.94 8.53 9.60
C TRP A 48 0.48 7.08 9.51
N TYR A 49 -0.58 6.84 8.75
CA TYR A 49 -1.16 5.53 8.54
C TYR A 49 -0.73 4.99 7.17
N ALA A 50 0.22 4.07 7.17
CA ALA A 50 0.84 3.51 5.97
C ALA A 50 0.24 2.13 5.63
N VAL A 51 0.23 1.81 4.34
CA VAL A 51 0.01 0.47 3.80
C VAL A 51 1.33 -0.06 3.24
N LEU A 52 1.56 -1.37 3.36
CA LEU A 52 2.77 -2.00 2.84
C LEU A 52 2.66 -2.20 1.32
N GLY A 53 3.79 -2.00 0.64
CA GLY A 53 3.97 -2.31 -0.78
C GLY A 53 4.76 -3.58 -1.05
N ASN A 54 4.94 -3.92 -2.31
CA ASN A 54 5.72 -5.06 -2.77
C ASN A 54 7.20 -4.98 -2.32
N HIS A 55 7.81 -3.79 -2.33
CA HIS A 55 9.16 -3.58 -1.81
C HIS A 55 9.26 -3.81 -0.29
N ASP A 56 8.22 -3.53 0.49
CA ASP A 56 8.20 -3.79 1.94
C ASP A 56 8.19 -5.29 2.27
N TYR A 57 7.67 -6.10 1.33
CA TYR A 57 7.78 -7.56 1.33
C TYR A 57 9.10 -8.07 0.73
N GLY A 58 10.04 -7.15 0.49
CA GLY A 58 11.36 -7.38 -0.05
C GLY A 58 11.36 -8.00 -1.44
N GLU A 59 10.52 -7.47 -2.33
CA GLU A 59 10.73 -7.63 -3.76
C GLU A 59 12.14 -7.14 -4.13
N LEU A 60 12.85 -7.97 -4.89
CA LEU A 60 14.22 -7.70 -5.31
C LEU A 60 14.27 -7.35 -6.80
N ASP A 61 15.05 -6.34 -7.16
CA ASP A 61 15.42 -6.13 -8.56
C ASP A 61 16.35 -7.25 -9.08
N SER A 62 16.59 -7.28 -10.39
CA SER A 62 17.42 -8.33 -11.02
C SER A 62 18.86 -8.40 -10.50
N LYS A 63 19.43 -7.30 -10.01
CA LYS A 63 20.79 -7.24 -9.46
C LYS A 63 20.79 -7.74 -8.02
N GLN A 64 19.82 -7.31 -7.22
CA GLN A 64 19.65 -7.77 -5.85
C GLN A 64 19.29 -9.23 -5.81
N LEU A 65 18.45 -9.73 -6.73
CA LEU A 65 18.12 -11.14 -6.80
C LEU A 65 19.38 -11.99 -6.95
N ARG A 66 20.38 -11.55 -7.75
CA ARG A 66 21.66 -12.26 -7.86
C ARG A 66 22.46 -12.28 -6.55
N LEU A 67 22.34 -11.26 -5.71
CA LEU A 67 23.15 -11.10 -4.49
C LEU A 67 22.48 -11.59 -3.22
N CYS A 68 21.15 -11.50 -3.17
CA CYS A 68 20.32 -11.65 -1.99
C CYS A 68 19.39 -12.86 -2.06
N SER A 69 19.41 -13.64 -3.15
CA SER A 69 18.63 -14.87 -3.24
C SER A 69 18.96 -15.80 -2.09
N SER A 70 17.95 -16.13 -1.30
CA SER A 70 18.04 -17.12 -0.23
C SER A 70 16.77 -17.96 -0.20
N PRO A 71 16.88 -19.29 0.03
CA PRO A 71 15.71 -20.14 0.22
C PRO A 71 15.01 -19.85 1.56
N THR A 72 15.69 -19.28 2.56
CA THR A 72 15.09 -18.99 3.87
C THR A 72 15.56 -17.66 4.47
N PHE A 73 14.68 -17.07 5.28
CA PHE A 73 14.98 -15.86 6.04
C PHE A 73 16.16 -16.06 7.02
N SER A 74 16.30 -17.23 7.64
CA SER A 74 17.39 -17.50 8.59
C SER A 74 18.76 -17.67 7.94
N SER A 75 18.83 -17.75 6.61
CA SER A 75 20.08 -17.94 5.85
C SER A 75 20.33 -16.83 4.82
N CYS A 76 19.60 -15.71 4.91
CA CYS A 76 19.82 -14.54 4.06
C CYS A 76 21.29 -14.07 4.11
N PRO A 77 21.88 -13.69 2.97
CA PRO A 77 23.17 -13.00 2.96
C PRO A 77 23.14 -11.75 3.83
N ALA A 78 24.31 -11.36 4.36
CA ALA A 78 24.43 -10.17 5.20
C ALA A 78 23.86 -8.93 4.48
N GLY A 79 22.92 -8.25 5.13
CA GLY A 79 22.26 -7.07 4.54
C GLY A 79 21.16 -7.37 3.52
N CYS A 80 20.68 -8.62 3.44
CA CYS A 80 19.59 -9.05 2.55
C CYS A 80 18.36 -9.60 3.30
N CYS A 81 18.30 -9.42 4.62
CA CYS A 81 17.27 -9.99 5.49
C CYS A 81 16.03 -9.10 5.58
N TYR A 82 15.39 -8.85 4.44
CA TYR A 82 14.19 -8.02 4.35
C TYR A 82 12.99 -8.71 5.00
N SER A 83 12.07 -7.93 5.57
CA SER A 83 10.80 -8.45 6.09
C SER A 83 9.77 -7.34 6.26
N PRO A 84 8.50 -7.60 5.90
CA PRO A 84 7.41 -6.67 6.20
C PRO A 84 7.20 -6.48 7.71
N SER A 85 7.62 -7.44 8.54
CA SER A 85 7.58 -7.32 10.00
C SER A 85 8.52 -6.24 10.54
N TRP A 86 9.58 -5.90 9.80
CA TRP A 86 10.40 -4.74 10.15
C TRP A 86 9.61 -3.45 9.93
N GLN A 87 8.81 -3.36 8.87
CA GLN A 87 8.06 -2.14 8.54
C GLN A 87 6.94 -1.84 9.53
N THR A 88 6.24 -2.88 9.99
CA THR A 88 5.11 -2.73 10.91
C THR A 88 5.54 -2.42 12.34
N ASN A 89 6.80 -2.64 12.67
CA ASN A 89 7.36 -2.40 13.99
C ASN A 89 8.39 -1.26 13.96
N MET A 90 8.09 -0.13 13.33
CA MET A 90 8.94 1.07 13.34
C MET A 90 8.46 2.18 14.28
N SER A 91 7.32 1.99 14.95
CA SER A 91 6.76 2.99 15.88
C SER A 91 7.63 3.21 17.13
N HIS A 92 8.55 2.28 17.45
CA HIS A 92 9.55 2.47 18.50
C HIS A 92 10.67 3.45 18.11
N LEU A 93 10.89 3.67 16.82
CA LEU A 93 11.83 4.68 16.31
C LEU A 93 11.14 6.03 16.08
N ASP A 94 9.91 6.01 15.57
CA ASP A 94 9.12 7.23 15.35
C ASP A 94 7.63 6.95 15.58
N TRP A 95 7.07 7.55 16.64
CA TRP A 95 5.69 7.35 17.08
C TRP A 95 4.64 7.69 16.01
N ARG A 96 5.01 8.48 15.02
CA ARG A 96 4.13 8.86 13.92
C ARG A 96 3.80 7.66 13.04
N TRP A 97 4.66 6.66 12.96
CA TRP A 97 4.51 5.55 12.02
C TRP A 97 3.50 4.50 12.48
N ASN A 98 2.48 4.25 11.67
CA ASN A 98 1.45 3.24 11.91
C ASN A 98 1.26 2.41 10.64
N ALA A 99 1.84 1.20 10.60
CA ALA A 99 1.71 0.27 9.49
C ALA A 99 1.36 -1.12 10.01
N HIS A 100 0.50 -1.85 9.30
CA HIS A 100 0.06 -3.19 9.67
C HIS A 100 -0.01 -4.08 8.44
N GLN A 101 0.25 -5.38 8.64
CA GLN A 101 -0.07 -6.40 7.65
C GLN A 101 -1.57 -6.75 7.72
N GLY A 102 -2.12 -7.22 6.62
CA GLY A 102 -3.51 -7.59 6.52
C GLY A 102 -4.46 -6.40 6.35
N ALA A 103 -5.70 -6.54 6.84
CA ALA A 103 -6.73 -5.53 6.69
C ALA A 103 -7.17 -4.96 8.04
N TRP A 104 -7.29 -3.63 8.12
CA TRP A 104 -7.70 -2.94 9.33
C TRP A 104 -8.43 -1.63 8.98
N ARG A 105 -9.08 -1.02 9.99
CA ARG A 105 -9.91 0.18 9.78
C ARG A 105 -9.56 1.27 10.79
N ARG A 106 -9.57 2.52 10.33
CA ARG A 106 -9.54 3.71 11.18
C ARG A 106 -10.77 4.58 10.94
N SER A 107 -11.42 4.96 12.04
CA SER A 107 -12.61 5.80 12.04
C SER A 107 -12.27 7.22 12.45
N PHE A 108 -12.92 8.21 11.83
CA PHE A 108 -12.71 9.63 12.06
C PHE A 108 -14.03 10.40 12.15
N GLY A 109 -14.03 11.45 12.97
CA GLY A 109 -15.13 12.42 13.05
C GLY A 109 -16.48 11.81 13.43
N ASP A 110 -16.51 10.90 14.41
CA ASP A 110 -17.72 10.30 14.98
C ASP A 110 -18.72 9.80 13.95
N GLY A 111 -18.28 8.89 13.08
CA GLY A 111 -19.09 8.32 12.00
C GLY A 111 -19.05 9.12 10.69
N LEU A 112 -18.19 10.14 10.59
CA LEU A 112 -17.99 10.85 9.33
C LEU A 112 -17.26 9.99 8.29
N LEU A 113 -16.16 9.36 8.67
CA LEU A 113 -15.25 8.69 7.73
C LEU A 113 -14.67 7.41 8.34
N ASP A 114 -14.80 6.32 7.61
CA ASP A 114 -14.02 5.11 7.82
C ASP A 114 -13.04 4.91 6.67
N ILE A 115 -11.79 4.59 7.02
CA ILE A 115 -10.75 4.23 6.07
C ILE A 115 -10.37 2.78 6.34
N VAL A 116 -10.53 1.94 5.33
CA VAL A 116 -10.14 0.53 5.36
C VAL A 116 -8.82 0.38 4.61
N PHE A 117 -7.80 -0.04 5.33
CA PHE A 117 -6.47 -0.29 4.82
C PHE A 117 -6.36 -1.76 4.47
N VAL A 118 -5.79 -2.05 3.31
CA VAL A 118 -5.67 -3.39 2.75
C VAL A 118 -4.22 -3.62 2.35
N ASP A 119 -3.65 -4.67 2.91
CA ASP A 119 -2.36 -5.18 2.48
C ASP A 119 -2.53 -5.99 1.20
N THR A 120 -2.27 -5.31 0.08
CA THR A 120 -2.50 -5.85 -1.26
C THR A 120 -1.41 -6.79 -1.76
N THR A 121 -0.18 -6.68 -1.25
CA THR A 121 0.97 -7.45 -1.74
C THR A 121 0.76 -8.97 -1.67
N PRO A 122 0.16 -9.52 -0.60
CA PRO A 122 -0.11 -10.95 -0.53
C PRO A 122 -0.95 -11.48 -1.68
N PHE A 123 -1.76 -10.66 -2.36
CA PHE A 123 -2.65 -11.10 -3.44
C PHE A 123 -2.01 -11.16 -4.82
N LEU A 124 -0.75 -10.72 -4.97
CA LEU A 124 -0.04 -10.83 -6.25
C LEU A 124 0.22 -12.29 -6.60
N THR A 125 -0.10 -12.66 -7.85
CA THR A 125 0.14 -14.00 -8.40
C THR A 125 1.62 -14.25 -8.74
N LYS A 126 2.38 -13.17 -8.97
CA LYS A 126 3.81 -13.21 -9.25
C LYS A 126 4.51 -12.05 -8.55
N SER A 127 5.43 -12.36 -7.66
CA SER A 127 6.38 -11.37 -7.13
C SER A 127 7.68 -12.08 -6.78
N PRO A 128 8.85 -11.60 -7.26
CA PRO A 128 10.16 -12.16 -6.92
C PRO A 128 10.56 -11.75 -5.50
N VAL A 129 9.85 -12.29 -4.51
CA VAL A 129 10.16 -12.12 -3.08
C VAL A 129 11.00 -13.28 -2.58
N CYS A 130 11.98 -12.98 -1.73
CA CYS A 130 12.63 -14.03 -0.94
C CYS A 130 11.66 -14.59 0.11
N SER A 131 11.95 -15.80 0.60
CA SER A 131 11.27 -16.34 1.78
C SER A 131 11.65 -15.50 3.00
N GLN A 132 10.71 -14.69 3.48
CA GLN A 132 10.92 -13.73 4.56
C GLN A 132 9.99 -14.01 5.73
N GLN A 133 10.44 -13.69 6.95
CA GLN A 133 9.56 -13.72 8.11
C GLN A 133 8.38 -12.77 7.88
N GLY A 134 7.15 -13.23 8.12
CA GLY A 134 5.94 -12.46 7.82
C GLY A 134 5.71 -12.22 6.33
N GLY A 135 6.53 -12.77 5.42
CA GLY A 135 6.41 -12.59 3.98
C GLY A 135 5.15 -13.24 3.39
N ILE A 136 4.97 -13.11 2.07
CA ILE A 136 3.75 -13.51 1.34
C ILE A 136 3.29 -14.93 1.67
N SER A 137 4.21 -15.89 1.79
CA SER A 137 3.90 -17.31 2.08
C SER A 137 3.25 -17.55 3.45
N SER A 138 3.37 -16.60 4.38
CA SER A 138 2.75 -16.67 5.71
C SER A 138 1.41 -15.95 5.81
N GLN A 139 0.95 -15.33 4.73
CA GLN A 139 -0.25 -14.49 4.73
C GLN A 139 -1.51 -15.28 4.35
N ASP A 140 -2.61 -15.01 5.05
CA ASP A 140 -3.93 -15.59 4.76
C ASP A 140 -4.73 -14.66 3.85
N GLN A 141 -4.59 -14.84 2.53
CA GLN A 141 -5.32 -14.08 1.52
C GLN A 141 -6.85 -14.20 1.71
N ALA A 142 -7.35 -15.42 1.94
CA ALA A 142 -8.78 -15.68 2.04
C ALA A 142 -9.39 -15.09 3.32
N GLY A 143 -8.68 -15.21 4.44
CA GLY A 143 -9.03 -14.56 5.69
C GLY A 143 -9.00 -13.04 5.58
N GLN A 144 -7.98 -12.47 4.93
CA GLN A 144 -7.89 -11.03 4.71
C GLN A 144 -9.05 -10.52 3.84
N ALA A 145 -9.40 -11.19 2.74
CA ALA A 145 -10.52 -10.79 1.90
C ALA A 145 -11.86 -10.78 2.67
N LYS A 146 -12.08 -11.79 3.52
CA LYS A 146 -13.24 -11.82 4.44
C LYS A 146 -13.20 -10.69 5.46
N ALA A 147 -12.01 -10.36 5.98
CA ALA A 147 -11.85 -9.26 6.92
C ALA A 147 -12.19 -7.90 6.26
N VAL A 148 -11.71 -7.64 5.04
CA VAL A 148 -12.08 -6.42 4.28
C VAL A 148 -13.59 -6.33 4.09
N GLN A 149 -14.24 -7.41 3.66
CA GLN A 149 -15.69 -7.44 3.50
C GLN A 149 -16.41 -7.15 4.81
N ALA A 150 -15.97 -7.75 5.93
CA ALA A 150 -16.56 -7.50 7.25
C ALA A 150 -16.36 -6.06 7.72
N LEU A 151 -15.17 -5.47 7.54
CA LEU A 151 -14.86 -4.09 7.92
C LEU A 151 -15.73 -3.08 7.15
N MET A 152 -15.94 -3.32 5.86
CA MET A 152 -16.79 -2.51 4.99
C MET A 152 -18.27 -2.68 5.34
N ARG A 153 -18.74 -3.92 5.49
CA ARG A 153 -20.14 -4.23 5.85
C ARG A 153 -20.54 -3.65 7.20
N ASN A 154 -19.64 -3.70 8.18
CA ASN A 154 -19.91 -3.21 9.54
C ASN A 154 -19.66 -1.70 9.70
N SER A 155 -19.35 -0.97 8.63
CA SER A 155 -19.17 0.48 8.68
C SER A 155 -20.50 1.21 8.51
N THR A 156 -20.86 2.03 9.50
CA THR A 156 -21.97 2.98 9.42
C THR A 156 -21.53 4.38 9.04
N ALA A 157 -20.24 4.57 8.73
CA ALA A 157 -19.71 5.89 8.43
C ALA A 157 -20.31 6.47 7.14
N ARG A 158 -20.50 7.79 7.12
CA ARG A 158 -21.02 8.53 5.95
C ARG A 158 -20.13 8.31 4.74
N TRP A 159 -18.81 8.39 4.93
CA TRP A 159 -17.82 8.14 3.90
C TRP A 159 -17.02 6.89 4.24
N LYS A 160 -16.81 6.04 3.22
CA LYS A 160 -15.92 4.89 3.28
C LYS A 160 -14.87 5.04 2.20
N VAL A 161 -13.61 4.96 2.58
CA VAL A 161 -12.47 5.00 1.66
C VAL A 161 -11.67 3.73 1.88
N VAL A 162 -11.14 3.17 0.81
CA VAL A 162 -10.25 2.01 0.87
C VAL A 162 -8.86 2.45 0.40
N VAL A 163 -7.82 1.97 1.07
CA VAL A 163 -6.42 2.28 0.75
C VAL A 163 -5.66 0.97 0.63
N GLY A 164 -4.91 0.81 -0.46
CA GLY A 164 -4.01 -0.31 -0.67
C GLY A 164 -2.79 0.15 -1.48
N HIS A 165 -1.77 -0.70 -1.63
CA HIS A 165 -0.61 -0.32 -2.44
C HIS A 165 -0.90 -0.49 -3.93
N HIS A 166 -1.35 -1.68 -4.34
CA HIS A 166 -1.54 -2.02 -5.75
C HIS A 166 -2.86 -1.46 -6.32
N PRO A 167 -2.87 -0.88 -7.52
CA PRO A 167 -4.08 -0.36 -8.15
C PRO A 167 -5.05 -1.47 -8.53
N VAL A 168 -6.36 -1.22 -8.36
CA VAL A 168 -7.43 -2.02 -9.00
C VAL A 168 -7.59 -1.57 -10.47
N ARG A 169 -7.29 -0.30 -10.76
CA ARG A 169 -7.31 0.31 -12.08
C ARG A 169 -6.15 1.28 -12.20
N SER A 170 -5.44 1.22 -13.32
CA SER A 170 -4.37 2.13 -13.70
C SER A 170 -4.13 2.04 -15.21
N TYR A 171 -3.67 3.13 -15.82
CA TYR A 171 -3.15 3.18 -17.19
C TYR A 171 -1.62 3.04 -17.28
N GLY A 172 -0.96 2.77 -16.15
CA GLY A 172 0.47 2.57 -16.05
C GLY A 172 0.92 1.16 -16.48
N GLU A 173 2.22 0.92 -16.34
CA GLU A 173 2.91 -0.26 -16.87
C GLU A 173 2.54 -1.53 -16.09
N HIS A 174 2.42 -1.42 -14.76
CA HIS A 174 2.08 -2.54 -13.88
C HIS A 174 0.68 -3.09 -14.17
N CYS A 175 -0.22 -2.23 -14.65
CA CYS A 175 -1.55 -2.64 -15.12
C CYS A 175 -1.67 -2.85 -16.64
N LYS A 176 -0.53 -2.87 -17.36
CA LYS A 176 -0.46 -3.05 -18.81
C LYS A 176 -1.41 -2.12 -19.58
N GLY A 177 -1.46 -0.85 -19.19
CA GLY A 177 -2.39 0.13 -19.77
C GLY A 177 -3.87 -0.19 -19.51
N GLY A 178 -4.18 -0.76 -18.34
CA GLY A 178 -5.53 -1.13 -17.91
C GLY A 178 -6.06 -2.45 -18.50
N LYS A 179 -5.20 -3.28 -19.09
CA LYS A 179 -5.59 -4.52 -19.78
C LYS A 179 -5.11 -5.79 -19.08
N GLY A 180 -4.37 -5.69 -17.98
CA GLY A 180 -3.80 -6.87 -17.32
C GLY A 180 -2.92 -6.53 -16.13
N GLY A 181 -1.99 -7.43 -15.82
CA GLY A 181 -0.98 -7.23 -14.77
C GLY A 181 -1.58 -7.22 -13.37
N ASP A 182 -0.99 -6.46 -12.47
CA ASP A 182 -1.29 -6.50 -11.03
C ASP A 182 -2.73 -6.01 -10.74
N CYS A 183 -3.28 -5.17 -11.62
CA CYS A 183 -4.70 -4.78 -11.56
C CYS A 183 -5.67 -5.96 -11.67
N VAL A 184 -5.30 -7.07 -12.33
CA VAL A 184 -6.13 -8.28 -12.41
C VAL A 184 -6.19 -8.97 -11.06
N ASP A 185 -5.04 -9.07 -10.40
CA ASP A 185 -4.91 -9.68 -9.08
C ASP A 185 -5.69 -8.90 -8.03
N MET A 186 -5.90 -7.59 -8.22
CA MET A 186 -6.69 -6.74 -7.33
C MET A 186 -8.20 -6.70 -7.64
N GLN A 187 -8.71 -7.40 -8.68
CA GLN A 187 -10.13 -7.30 -9.05
C GLN A 187 -11.10 -7.81 -7.98
N TRP A 188 -10.64 -8.62 -7.02
CA TRP A 188 -11.49 -9.11 -5.92
C TRP A 188 -12.00 -7.98 -5.00
N LEU A 189 -11.27 -6.85 -4.91
CA LEU A 189 -11.68 -5.69 -4.10
C LEU A 189 -12.87 -4.95 -4.71
N ARG A 190 -12.96 -4.92 -6.05
CA ARG A 190 -13.97 -4.15 -6.77
C ARG A 190 -15.41 -4.47 -6.35
N PRO A 191 -15.87 -5.74 -6.34
CA PRO A 191 -17.24 -6.04 -5.90
C PRO A 191 -17.50 -5.65 -4.44
N ILE A 192 -16.53 -5.84 -3.54
CA ILE A 192 -16.69 -5.46 -2.12
C ILE A 192 -16.85 -3.94 -1.97
N MET A 193 -16.01 -3.17 -2.67
CA MET A 193 -16.09 -1.71 -2.65
C MET A 193 -17.39 -1.19 -3.26
N ALA A 194 -17.84 -1.78 -4.38
CA ALA A 194 -19.09 -1.39 -5.02
C ALA A 194 -20.32 -1.73 -4.16
N GLU A 195 -20.38 -2.95 -3.61
CA GLU A 195 -21.48 -3.41 -2.74
C GLU A 195 -21.66 -2.52 -1.51
N HIS A 196 -20.55 -2.10 -0.91
CA HIS A 196 -20.57 -1.27 0.30
C HIS A 196 -20.39 0.22 0.03
N GLN A 197 -20.55 0.65 -1.22
CA GLN A 197 -20.56 2.05 -1.66
C GLN A 197 -19.32 2.83 -1.19
N ALA A 198 -18.13 2.26 -1.37
CA ALA A 198 -16.88 2.99 -1.16
C ALA A 198 -16.86 4.24 -2.06
N ALA A 199 -16.49 5.38 -1.48
CA ALA A 199 -16.41 6.63 -2.22
C ALA A 199 -15.15 6.66 -3.11
N ALA A 200 -14.03 6.18 -2.58
CA ALA A 200 -12.78 6.13 -3.32
C ALA A 200 -11.89 4.96 -2.87
N TYR A 201 -11.07 4.50 -3.79
CA TYR A 201 -9.93 3.64 -3.57
C TYR A 201 -8.65 4.43 -3.86
N PHE A 202 -7.76 4.54 -2.87
CA PHE A 202 -6.45 5.14 -3.06
C PHE A 202 -5.40 4.04 -3.19
N SER A 203 -4.56 4.18 -4.21
CA SER A 203 -3.41 3.30 -4.44
C SER A 203 -2.15 4.07 -4.83
N GLY A 204 -1.06 3.32 -4.85
CA GLY A 204 0.22 3.72 -5.40
C GLY A 204 0.61 2.69 -6.45
N HIS A 205 1.77 2.05 -6.21
CA HIS A 205 2.51 1.17 -7.11
C HIS A 205 2.97 1.78 -8.45
N GLU A 206 2.11 2.56 -9.10
CA GLU A 206 2.44 3.28 -10.33
C GLU A 206 3.06 4.63 -9.95
N HIS A 207 4.23 4.93 -10.51
CA HIS A 207 5.00 6.13 -10.19
C HIS A 207 4.46 7.38 -10.91
N ASP A 208 3.14 7.61 -10.81
CA ASP A 208 2.43 8.72 -11.48
C ASP A 208 1.21 9.19 -10.65
N LEU A 209 0.37 10.04 -11.23
CA LEU A 209 -0.87 10.53 -10.62
C LEU A 209 -2.05 10.30 -11.57
N GLN A 210 -3.10 9.60 -11.11
CA GLN A 210 -4.28 9.30 -11.92
C GLN A 210 -5.57 9.43 -11.12
N LEU A 211 -6.63 9.90 -11.78
CA LEU A 211 -8.00 9.84 -11.29
C LEU A 211 -8.86 9.10 -12.32
N ILE A 212 -9.32 7.92 -11.96
CA ILE A 212 -10.08 7.03 -12.86
C ILE A 212 -11.48 6.85 -12.30
N LYS A 213 -12.48 7.08 -13.14
CA LYS A 213 -13.88 6.84 -12.84
C LYS A 213 -14.52 6.03 -13.95
N SER A 214 -15.32 5.04 -13.59
CA SER A 214 -16.15 4.34 -14.58
C SER A 214 -17.17 5.29 -15.20
N LYS A 215 -17.50 5.08 -16.48
CA LYS A 215 -18.63 5.77 -17.12
C LYS A 215 -19.90 5.47 -16.33
N ALA A 216 -20.83 6.42 -16.27
CA ALA A 216 -22.12 6.22 -15.61
C ALA A 216 -22.92 5.04 -16.19
N THR A 217 -22.67 4.69 -17.45
CA THR A 217 -23.29 3.57 -18.17
C THR A 217 -22.53 2.24 -18.03
N ALA A 218 -21.49 2.18 -17.19
CA ALA A 218 -20.74 0.94 -16.98
C ALA A 218 -21.65 -0.14 -16.37
N SER A 219 -21.51 -1.36 -16.87
CA SER A 219 -22.20 -2.54 -16.34
C SER A 219 -21.17 -3.60 -15.93
N PRO A 220 -21.15 -4.05 -14.67
CA PRO A 220 -21.96 -3.54 -13.56
C PRO A 220 -21.59 -2.08 -13.21
N PRO A 221 -22.51 -1.32 -12.58
CA PRO A 221 -22.21 0.00 -12.06
C PRO A 221 -21.01 -0.05 -11.11
N ASP A 222 -20.16 0.96 -11.20
CA ASP A 222 -18.96 1.08 -10.37
C ASP A 222 -18.85 2.53 -9.90
N PRO A 223 -19.38 2.83 -8.70
CA PRO A 223 -19.46 4.20 -8.18
C PRO A 223 -18.12 4.71 -7.63
N VAL A 224 -17.12 3.82 -7.50
CA VAL A 224 -15.86 4.09 -6.82
C VAL A 224 -14.96 4.98 -7.69
N TYR A 225 -14.37 6.02 -7.09
CA TYR A 225 -13.26 6.75 -7.69
C TYR A 225 -11.95 6.03 -7.39
N TYR A 226 -11.16 5.72 -8.42
CA TYR A 226 -9.84 5.11 -8.24
C TYR A 226 -8.79 6.23 -8.36
N VAL A 227 -8.07 6.47 -7.29
CA VAL A 227 -7.05 7.51 -7.18
C VAL A 227 -5.68 6.82 -7.08
N VAL A 228 -4.87 6.98 -8.12
CA VAL A 228 -3.47 6.58 -8.08
C VAL A 228 -2.67 7.81 -7.68
N SER A 229 -1.96 7.72 -6.57
CA SER A 229 -1.05 8.75 -6.10
C SER A 229 0.28 8.11 -5.76
N GLY A 230 1.19 8.10 -6.72
CA GLY A 230 2.47 7.42 -6.56
C GLY A 230 3.72 8.18 -6.93
N ALA A 231 3.59 9.44 -7.33
CA ALA A 231 4.71 10.32 -7.62
C ALA A 231 5.39 10.93 -6.36
N GLY A 232 5.50 10.18 -5.25
CA GLY A 232 6.02 10.69 -3.98
C GLY A 232 7.55 10.81 -3.91
N SER A 233 8.25 10.06 -4.74
CA SER A 233 9.70 9.85 -4.64
C SER A 233 10.38 9.44 -5.94
N ASP A 234 9.59 9.01 -6.92
CA ASP A 234 10.00 8.64 -8.27
C ASP A 234 8.85 8.95 -9.23
N ILE A 235 9.16 9.08 -10.51
CA ILE A 235 8.19 9.36 -11.56
C ILE A 235 8.41 8.45 -12.76
N ARG A 236 7.35 8.07 -13.45
CA ARG A 236 7.45 7.31 -14.69
C ARG A 236 7.98 8.22 -15.81
N ASP A 237 9.14 7.86 -16.38
CA ASP A 237 9.65 8.51 -17.58
C ASP A 237 8.66 8.31 -18.76
N HIS A 238 8.49 9.34 -19.60
CA HIS A 238 7.64 9.32 -20.80
C HIS A 238 6.11 9.32 -20.60
N ASP A 239 5.61 9.72 -19.42
CA ASP A 239 4.18 9.68 -19.05
C ASP A 239 3.22 10.35 -20.05
N PHE A 240 3.71 11.30 -20.86
CA PHE A 240 2.93 12.00 -21.88
C PHE A 240 3.57 12.08 -23.28
N SER A 241 4.68 11.39 -23.57
CA SER A 241 5.44 11.68 -24.79
C SER A 241 4.86 11.08 -26.09
N ASN A 242 3.74 10.34 -26.03
CA ASN A 242 3.15 9.66 -27.18
C ASN A 242 1.61 9.81 -27.27
N TRP A 243 1.03 10.90 -26.75
CA TRP A 243 -0.37 11.26 -27.00
C TRP A 243 -0.48 12.25 -28.16
#